data_AF-A0A924XEA3-F1
#
_entry.id   AF-A0A924XEA3-F1
#
_cell.length_a   1.000
_cell.length_b   1.000
_cell.length_c   1.000
_cell.angle_alpha   90.00
_cell.angle_beta   90.00
_cell.angle_gamma   90.00
#
_symmetry.space_group_name_H-M   'P 1'
#
loop_
_entity.id
_entity.type
_entity.pdbx_description
1 polymer ?
#
loop_
_entity_poly.entity_id
_entity_poly.type
_entity_poly.pdbx_seq_one_letter_code
_entity_poly.pdbx_strand_id
1 'polypeptide(L)'
;MKKLVLLVLIITGSFGAVNAQTIVNDRAAKAKLLGSHRLSLQWVSWDYFGSSIVREKNGILYIKGTQRGRGQNKSDYVTIDGVITEVSAKEFIFDGKITT
;
A
#
# COMPACT_ATOMS: atom_id res chain seq x y z
N MET A 1 -8.12 -15.80 61.34
CA MET A 1 -7.18 -15.16 60.40
C MET A 1 -7.89 -15.05 59.05
N LYS A 2 -8.37 -13.87 58.66
CA LYS A 2 -9.17 -13.67 57.43
C LYS A 2 -8.22 -13.44 56.26
N LYS A 3 -8.14 -14.38 55.32
CA LYS A 3 -7.32 -14.24 54.11
C LYS A 3 -8.03 -13.31 53.14
N LEU A 4 -7.46 -12.13 52.93
CA LEU A 4 -7.91 -11.14 51.94
C LEU A 4 -7.40 -11.61 50.56
N VAL A 5 -8.31 -11.96 49.65
CA VAL A 5 -7.96 -12.31 48.26
C VAL A 5 -8.00 -11.03 47.44
N LEU A 6 -6.85 -10.60 46.95
CA LEU A 6 -6.70 -9.44 46.06
C LEU A 6 -6.94 -9.90 44.61
N LEU A 7 -8.04 -9.46 44.00
CA LEU A 7 -8.34 -9.71 42.59
C LEU A 7 -7.59 -8.67 41.74
N VAL A 8 -6.47 -9.05 41.14
CA VAL A 8 -5.73 -8.19 40.20
C VAL A 8 -6.36 -8.34 38.82
N LEU A 9 -7.08 -7.31 38.37
CA LEU A 9 -7.61 -7.22 37.01
C LEU A 9 -6.49 -6.76 36.08
N ILE A 10 -5.80 -7.70 35.43
CA ILE A 10 -4.79 -7.39 34.41
C ILE A 10 -5.53 -7.00 33.14
N ILE A 11 -5.68 -5.69 32.91
CA ILE A 11 -6.13 -5.17 31.62
C ILE A 11 -4.94 -5.25 30.68
N THR A 12 -4.76 -6.38 30.00
CA THR A 12 -3.87 -6.48 28.84
C THR A 12 -4.50 -5.70 27.70
N GLY A 13 -4.24 -4.40 27.65
CA GLY A 13 -4.57 -3.57 26.50
C GLY A 13 -3.72 -3.99 25.31
N SER A 14 -4.27 -4.86 24.46
CA SER A 14 -3.74 -5.07 23.12
C SER A 14 -3.97 -3.78 22.34
N PHE A 15 -2.96 -2.91 22.28
CA PHE A 15 -2.93 -1.84 21.28
C PHE A 15 -2.75 -2.50 19.91
N GLY A 16 -3.86 -2.97 19.33
CA GLY A 16 -3.89 -3.29 17.92
C GLY A 16 -3.50 -2.03 17.16
N ALA A 17 -2.56 -2.15 16.21
CA ALA A 17 -2.22 -1.05 15.33
C ALA A 17 -3.52 -0.54 14.68
N VAL A 18 -3.97 0.64 15.10
CA VAL A 18 -4.98 1.40 14.37
C VAL A 18 -4.36 1.60 12.99
N ASN A 19 -4.81 0.82 12.01
CA ASN A 19 -4.47 1.11 10.64
C ASN A 19 -5.18 2.42 10.32
N ALA A 20 -4.42 3.51 10.31
CA ALA A 20 -4.94 4.79 9.90
C ALA A 20 -5.54 4.65 8.51
N GLN A 21 -6.76 5.14 8.33
CA GLN A 21 -7.39 5.20 7.01
C GLN A 21 -6.52 6.03 6.07
N THR A 22 -6.56 5.72 4.77
CA THR A 22 -5.90 6.56 3.77
C THR A 22 -6.49 7.97 3.83
N ILE A 23 -5.63 8.99 3.91
CA ILE A 23 -6.04 10.38 3.85
C ILE A 23 -6.45 10.71 2.42
N VAL A 24 -7.68 11.17 2.21
CA VAL A 24 -8.22 11.45 0.87
C VAL A 24 -8.53 12.94 0.75
N ASN A 25 -7.59 13.68 0.18
CA ASN A 25 -7.73 15.11 -0.08
C ASN A 25 -8.49 15.39 -1.39
N ASP A 26 -8.52 14.41 -2.31
CA ASP A 26 -9.30 14.48 -3.55
C ASP A 26 -10.04 13.16 -3.84
N ARG A 27 -11.37 13.21 -3.79
CA ARG A 27 -12.23 12.03 -4.00
C ARG A 27 -12.28 11.58 -5.47
N ALA A 28 -12.16 12.50 -6.42
CA ALA A 28 -12.16 12.18 -7.84
C ALA A 28 -10.82 11.51 -8.24
N ALA A 29 -9.71 12.00 -7.69
CA ALA A 29 -8.40 11.37 -7.83
C ALA A 29 -8.40 9.95 -7.23
N LYS A 30 -8.96 9.77 -6.02
CA LYS A 30 -9.15 8.42 -5.44
C LYS A 30 -9.93 7.50 -6.37
N ALA A 31 -11.05 7.96 -6.92
CA ALA A 31 -11.88 7.16 -7.82
C ALA A 31 -11.11 6.73 -9.09
N LYS A 32 -10.28 7.63 -9.65
CA LYS A 32 -9.40 7.31 -10.78
C LYS A 32 -8.29 6.32 -10.39
N LEU A 33 -7.78 6.42 -9.17
CA LEU A 33 -6.66 5.61 -8.69
C LEU A 33 -7.06 4.15 -8.42
N LEU A 34 -8.32 3.88 -8.08
CA LEU A 34 -8.82 2.52 -7.87
C LEU A 34 -8.80 1.70 -9.17
N GLY A 35 -8.46 0.41 -9.06
CA GLY A 35 -8.42 -0.51 -10.20
C GLY A 35 -7.02 -0.68 -10.80
N SER A 36 -6.98 -1.17 -12.05
CA SER A 36 -5.74 -1.52 -12.75
C SER A 36 -5.16 -0.34 -13.51
N HIS A 37 -3.83 -0.21 -13.46
CA HIS A 37 -3.06 0.83 -14.15
C HIS A 37 -1.88 0.23 -14.90
N ARG A 38 -1.43 0.97 -15.92
CA ARG A 38 -0.14 0.72 -16.58
C ARG A 38 0.98 1.22 -15.67
N LEU A 39 2.01 0.39 -15.51
CA LEU A 39 3.22 0.72 -14.74
C LEU A 39 4.42 0.69 -15.68
N SER A 40 5.24 1.74 -15.65
CA SER A 40 6.49 1.80 -16.40
C SER A 40 7.58 2.51 -15.61
N LEU A 41 8.79 1.97 -15.66
CA LEU A 41 10.03 2.57 -15.18
C LEU A 41 10.99 2.73 -16.37
N GLN A 42 11.63 3.89 -16.46
CA GLN A 42 12.30 4.35 -17.68
C GLN A 42 13.36 3.37 -18.20
N TRP A 43 14.17 2.80 -17.31
CA TRP A 43 15.23 1.87 -17.70
C TRP A 43 14.75 0.45 -17.98
N VAL A 44 13.53 0.08 -17.56
CA VAL A 44 12.98 -1.24 -17.85
C VAL A 44 12.46 -1.29 -19.29
N SER A 45 11.53 -0.40 -19.65
CA SER A 45 11.02 -0.21 -21.01
C SER A 45 10.00 0.94 -21.09
N TRP A 46 9.97 1.64 -22.22
CA TRP A 46 8.89 2.55 -22.63
C TRP A 46 7.81 1.89 -23.48
N ASP A 47 8.07 0.73 -24.06
CA ASP A 47 7.15 0.01 -24.97
C ASP A 47 6.39 -1.10 -24.25
N TYR A 48 7.04 -1.76 -23.29
CA TYR A 48 6.50 -2.90 -22.57
C TYR A 48 6.12 -2.52 -21.15
N PHE A 49 4.85 -2.16 -20.99
CA PHE A 49 4.29 -1.79 -19.71
C PHE A 49 4.06 -3.02 -18.83
N GLY A 50 4.31 -2.82 -17.55
CA GLY A 50 3.81 -3.67 -16.49
C GLY A 50 2.39 -3.28 -16.11
N SER A 51 1.93 -3.87 -15.01
CA SER A 51 0.64 -3.53 -14.42
C SER A 51 0.77 -3.28 -12.94
N SER A 52 0.02 -2.32 -12.44
CA SER A 52 -0.31 -2.19 -11.03
C SER A 52 -1.82 -2.26 -10.83
N ILE A 53 -2.23 -2.56 -9.60
CA ILE A 53 -3.62 -2.53 -9.17
C ILE A 53 -3.71 -1.88 -7.79
N VAL A 54 -4.69 -0.99 -7.64
CA VAL A 54 -5.05 -0.39 -6.36
C VAL A 54 -6.39 -0.96 -5.89
N ARG A 55 -6.43 -1.44 -4.64
CA ARG A 55 -7.64 -1.98 -4.01
C ARG A 55 -7.91 -1.28 -2.69
N GLU A 56 -9.18 -1.07 -2.39
CA GLU A 56 -9.62 -0.56 -1.09
C GLU A 56 -10.11 -1.69 -0.19
N LYS A 57 -9.65 -1.71 1.06
CA LYS A 57 -10.18 -2.59 2.11
C LYS A 57 -10.24 -1.80 3.42
N ASN A 58 -11.43 -1.70 4.01
CA ASN A 58 -11.67 -1.00 5.27
C ASN A 58 -11.14 0.45 5.30
N GLY A 59 -11.28 1.19 4.19
CA GLY A 59 -10.81 2.57 4.09
C GLY A 59 -9.30 2.73 3.88
N ILE A 60 -8.58 1.63 3.66
CA ILE A 60 -7.14 1.61 3.36
C ILE A 60 -6.96 1.23 1.90
N LEU A 61 -6.16 2.00 1.19
CA LEU A 61 -5.78 1.74 -0.19
C LEU A 61 -4.47 0.96 -0.25
N TYR A 62 -4.46 -0.15 -0.97
CA TYR A 62 -3.30 -1.02 -1.18
C TYR A 62 -2.91 -1.00 -2.64
N ILE A 63 -1.61 -0.87 -2.92
CA ILE A 63 -1.07 -0.91 -4.27
C ILE A 63 -0.14 -2.11 -4.43
N LYS A 64 -0.28 -2.82 -5.55
CA LYS A 64 0.65 -3.87 -5.96
C LYS A 64 0.89 -3.80 -7.44
N GLY A 65 2.14 -3.91 -7.89
CA GLY A 65 2.46 -3.87 -9.31
C GLY A 65 3.81 -4.47 -9.67
N THR A 66 3.96 -4.79 -10.94
CA THR A 66 5.20 -5.32 -11.50
C THR A 66 5.36 -4.95 -12.96
N GLN A 67 6.60 -4.66 -13.37
CA GLN A 67 7.05 -4.61 -14.76
C GLN A 67 8.31 -5.47 -14.89
N ARG A 68 8.43 -6.19 -16.01
CA ARG A 68 9.65 -6.91 -16.38
C ARG A 68 10.11 -6.47 -17.76
N GLY A 69 11.41 -6.27 -17.89
CA GLY A 69 12.03 -5.96 -19.18
C GLY A 69 12.01 -7.16 -20.10
N ARG A 70 12.32 -6.91 -21.37
CA ARG A 70 12.34 -7.90 -22.45
C ARG A 70 13.61 -7.71 -23.29
N GLY A 71 13.98 -8.73 -24.07
CA GLY A 71 15.14 -8.65 -24.95
C GLY A 71 16.44 -8.43 -24.18
N GLN A 72 17.15 -7.34 -24.50
CA GLN A 72 18.41 -6.96 -23.83
C GLN A 72 18.20 -6.61 -22.34
N ASN A 73 17.01 -6.12 -21.96
CA ASN A 73 16.68 -5.69 -20.60
C ASN A 73 15.96 -6.80 -19.81
N LYS A 74 16.07 -8.07 -20.19
CA LYS A 74 15.31 -9.18 -19.57
C LYS A 74 15.59 -9.39 -18.08
N SER A 75 16.72 -8.89 -17.59
CA SER A 75 17.08 -8.90 -16.16
C SER A 75 16.44 -7.77 -15.38
N ASP A 76 15.96 -6.73 -16.06
CA ASP A 76 15.49 -5.51 -15.41
C ASP A 76 14.03 -5.69 -15.01
N TYR A 77 13.70 -5.21 -13.82
CA TYR A 77 12.33 -5.27 -13.34
C TYR A 77 12.05 -4.12 -12.38
N VAL A 78 10.77 -3.96 -12.07
CA VAL A 78 10.34 -3.26 -10.88
C VAL A 78 9.16 -3.98 -10.26
N THR A 79 9.12 -4.04 -8.94
CA THR A 79 7.94 -4.39 -8.17
C THR A 79 7.61 -3.26 -7.21
N ILE A 80 6.31 -3.05 -6.99
CA ILE A 80 5.78 -2.15 -5.96
C ILE A 80 4.76 -2.94 -5.13
N ASP A 81 4.83 -2.84 -3.82
CA ASP A 81 3.87 -3.45 -2.89
C ASP A 81 3.79 -2.58 -1.63
N GLY A 82 2.61 -2.07 -1.29
CA GLY A 82 2.46 -1.14 -0.19
C GLY A 82 1.04 -0.63 0.05
N VAL A 83 0.95 0.32 0.99
CA VAL A 83 -0.26 1.02 1.39
C VAL A 83 -0.15 2.47 0.94
N ILE A 84 -1.19 2.97 0.28
CA ILE A 84 -1.30 4.40 -0.06
C ILE A 84 -1.81 5.14 1.17
N THR A 85 -1.00 6.05 1.70
CA THR A 85 -1.27 6.79 2.94
C THR A 85 -2.01 8.10 2.68
N GLU A 86 -1.82 8.69 1.49
CA GLU A 86 -2.47 9.94 1.09
C GLU A 86 -2.81 9.94 -0.41
N VAL A 87 -3.97 10.49 -0.78
CA VAL A 87 -4.35 10.79 -2.17
C VAL A 87 -4.69 12.26 -2.32
N SER A 88 -3.96 12.93 -3.20
CA SER A 88 -4.13 14.33 -3.59
C SER A 88 -4.46 14.44 -5.09
N ALA A 89 -4.79 15.64 -5.58
CA ALA A 89 -5.35 15.82 -6.92
C ALA A 89 -4.46 15.29 -8.07
N LYS A 90 -3.13 15.25 -7.88
CA LYS A 90 -2.14 14.89 -8.91
C LYS A 90 -1.14 13.81 -8.48
N GLU A 91 -1.23 13.35 -7.24
CA GLU A 91 -0.25 12.44 -6.66
C GLU A 91 -0.87 11.63 -5.52
N PHE A 92 -0.17 10.60 -5.12
CA PHE A 92 -0.46 9.84 -3.91
C PHE A 92 0.85 9.50 -3.22
N ILE A 93 0.80 9.37 -1.90
CA ILE A 93 1.93 8.93 -1.07
C ILE A 93 1.67 7.46 -0.72
N PHE A 94 2.70 6.62 -0.77
CA PHE A 94 2.60 5.24 -0.32
C PHE A 94 3.77 4.87 0.58
N ASP A 95 3.49 3.99 1.53
CA ASP A 95 4.47 3.31 2.37
C ASP A 95 4.53 1.84 1.94
N GLY A 96 5.71 1.35 1.61
CA GLY A 96 5.88 0.00 1.09
C GLY A 96 7.27 -0.26 0.54
N LYS A 97 7.36 -1.31 -0.28
CA LYS A 97 8.62 -1.77 -0.86
C LYS A 97 8.62 -1.57 -2.37
N ILE A 98 9.68 -0.93 -2.86
CA ILE A 98 10.09 -0.98 -4.27
C ILE A 98 11.28 -1.94 -4.37
N THR A 99 11.28 -2.84 -5.35
CA THR A 99 12.45 -3.66 -5.71
C THR A 99 12.72 -3.51 -7.20
N THR A 100 13.98 -3.37 -7.59
CA THR A 100 14.43 -3.24 -8.98
C THR A 100 15.62 -4.15 -9.25
#